data_AF-A0A814YHK5-F1
#
_entry.id   AF-A0A814YHK5-F1
#
_cell.length_a   1.000
_cell.length_b   1.000
_cell.length_c   1.000
_cell.angle_alpha   90.00
_cell.angle_beta   90.00
_cell.angle_gamma   90.00
#
_symmetry.space_group_name_H-M   'P 1'
#
loop_
_entity.id
_entity.type
_entity.pdbx_description
1 polymer ?
#
loop_
_entity_poly.entity_id
_entity_poly.type
_entity_poly.pdbx_seq_one_letter_code
_entity_poly.pdbx_strand_id
1 'polypeptide(L)'
;MSAANASVQMLLYWLFNIISPSINAQVIVTYILAEKSISCKSAITNFKMPHFESIGDDTIGWNCFILVLHISLLLSLIIIIDTGLLKFSFSFLYKSNFDENTLDDDVLVERSRILDLQTNIFDDDDDEHIDYLTVNDLVKYYPRRKILAVNHLTFGAKRGEAFGLLGYNGAGKTTTFRVIIGDLLSTQGTAYIDGQNVRRRIRSTRHLGYCPQENCSMEFLTVQDSLYLLARIRGVKISHIKTIAETMSSLFLLDPFLNNYIHQLSGGTKRRLHAAMALIGPPLVAILDEPTMGVDPNARQQMQKIFLNAVKAKLTIILTSHSMDECERVCNRLGIMVKGQLACLGTIQHLKSKFGQGYTIEIKVRSISDDTNIAPIHNVQSFLLSQKQYHVEIKETTNSTGLFHISQTTPAELFQLIEENKQQLNIETYTISQTTLEQIFLSFGKEIHTT
;
A
#
# COMPACT_ATOMS: atom_id res chain seq x y z
N MET A 1 -24.90 -10.27 16.68
CA MET A 1 -24.52 -9.09 17.51
C MET A 1 -25.03 -9.15 18.96
N SER A 2 -25.86 -10.10 19.39
CA SER A 2 -26.40 -10.09 20.78
C SER A 2 -25.53 -10.81 21.84
N ALA A 3 -24.72 -11.81 21.48
CA ALA A 3 -23.92 -12.57 22.46
C ALA A 3 -22.64 -11.85 22.94
N ALA A 4 -22.03 -11.02 22.08
CA ALA A 4 -20.84 -10.23 22.43
C ALA A 4 -21.16 -9.05 23.37
N ASN A 5 -22.36 -8.49 23.27
CA ASN A 5 -22.79 -7.41 24.16
C ASN A 5 -23.11 -7.92 25.57
N ALA A 6 -23.67 -9.14 25.69
CA ALA A 6 -23.95 -9.75 26.99
C ALA A 6 -22.68 -10.09 27.78
N SER A 7 -21.62 -10.52 27.09
CA SER A 7 -20.33 -10.83 27.71
C SER A 7 -19.57 -9.57 28.14
N VAL A 8 -19.65 -8.48 27.38
CA VAL A 8 -19.10 -7.18 27.77
C VAL A 8 -19.89 -6.55 28.93
N GLN A 9 -21.21 -6.68 28.94
CA GLN A 9 -22.05 -6.23 30.06
C GLN A 9 -21.78 -7.02 31.36
N MET A 10 -21.58 -8.34 31.28
CA MET A 10 -21.17 -9.13 32.44
C MET A 10 -19.78 -8.75 32.94
N LEU A 11 -18.83 -8.48 32.05
CA LEU A 11 -17.47 -8.06 32.42
C LEU A 11 -17.49 -6.68 33.10
N LEU A 12 -18.28 -5.74 32.59
CA LEU A 12 -18.52 -4.44 33.22
C LEU A 12 -19.22 -4.56 34.57
N TYR A 13 -20.19 -5.47 34.71
CA TYR A 13 -20.89 -5.74 35.96
C TYR A 13 -19.96 -6.32 37.03
N TRP A 14 -19.09 -7.26 36.64
CA TRP A 14 -18.08 -7.83 37.52
C TRP A 14 -16.98 -6.83 37.89
N LEU A 15 -16.51 -6.01 36.93
CA LEU A 15 -15.58 -4.92 37.20
C LEU A 15 -16.18 -3.89 38.17
N PHE A 16 -17.43 -3.49 37.98
CA PHE A 16 -18.10 -2.54 38.89
C PHE A 16 -18.31 -3.10 40.31
N ASN A 17 -18.66 -4.38 40.45
CA ASN A 17 -18.86 -5.01 41.75
C ASN A 17 -17.56 -5.32 42.50
N ILE A 18 -16.46 -5.62 41.78
CA ILE A 18 -15.15 -5.84 42.40
C ILE A 18 -14.53 -4.50 42.86
N ILE A 19 -14.83 -3.38 42.18
CA ILE A 19 -14.16 -2.09 42.39
C ILE A 19 -14.82 -1.23 43.50
N SER A 20 -16.05 -1.54 43.96
CA SER A 20 -16.71 -0.76 45.02
C SER A 20 -17.60 -1.61 45.95
N PRO A 21 -17.09 -2.09 47.10
CA PRO A 21 -17.94 -2.70 48.12
C PRO A 21 -18.76 -1.68 48.94
N SER A 22 -18.41 -0.38 48.88
CA SER A 22 -18.85 0.60 49.87
C SER A 22 -19.88 1.62 49.39
N ILE A 23 -20.37 1.50 48.14
CA ILE A 23 -21.43 2.37 47.63
C ILE A 23 -22.54 1.48 47.10
N ASN A 24 -23.74 1.65 47.65
CA ASN A 24 -25.01 1.01 47.28
C ASN A 24 -25.30 1.12 45.76
N ALA A 25 -24.62 0.31 44.95
CA ALA A 25 -24.85 0.19 43.52
C ALA A 25 -26.24 -0.39 43.20
N GLN A 26 -26.92 -0.99 44.19
CA GLN A 26 -28.30 -1.45 44.04
C GLN A 26 -29.29 -0.32 43.70
N VAL A 27 -29.10 0.90 44.21
CA VAL A 27 -30.08 2.00 44.04
C VAL A 27 -29.91 2.72 42.69
N ILE A 28 -28.67 2.93 42.25
CA ILE A 28 -28.40 3.59 40.96
C ILE A 28 -28.73 2.65 39.80
N VAL A 29 -28.45 1.35 39.93
CA VAL A 29 -28.79 0.35 38.92
C VAL A 29 -30.31 0.11 38.85
N THR A 30 -31.04 0.13 39.97
CA THR A 30 -32.52 0.08 39.92
C THR A 30 -33.12 1.35 39.34
N TYR A 31 -32.53 2.52 39.56
CA TYR A 31 -33.00 3.78 38.96
C TYR A 31 -32.83 3.82 37.44
N ILE A 32 -31.72 3.29 36.92
CA ILE A 32 -31.47 3.21 35.47
C ILE A 32 -32.32 2.12 34.80
N LEU A 33 -32.67 1.04 35.53
CA LEU A 33 -33.54 -0.03 35.02
C LEU A 33 -35.05 0.31 35.10
N ALA A 34 -35.45 1.26 35.94
CA ALA A 34 -36.84 1.67 36.14
C ALA A 34 -37.26 2.81 35.20
N GLU A 35 -36.98 2.69 33.90
CA GLU A 35 -37.64 3.53 32.89
C GLU A 35 -39.11 3.07 32.74
N LYS A 36 -40.00 3.63 33.56
CA LYS A 36 -41.40 3.92 33.20
C LYS A 36 -42.06 4.86 34.22
N SER A 37 -42.33 6.07 33.76
CA SER A 37 -43.38 7.00 34.20
C SER A 37 -43.42 7.38 35.69
N ILE A 38 -42.56 8.30 36.14
CA ILE A 38 -42.86 9.13 37.32
C ILE A 38 -42.43 10.58 37.06
N SER A 39 -43.38 11.51 37.24
CA SER A 39 -43.21 12.95 37.05
C SER A 39 -42.18 13.54 38.01
N CYS A 40 -41.18 14.27 37.48
CA CYS A 40 -40.04 14.83 38.21
C CYS A 40 -40.38 15.74 39.40
N LYS A 41 -41.63 16.18 39.59
CA LYS A 41 -42.00 17.11 40.68
C LYS A 41 -42.32 16.44 42.02
N SER A 42 -42.75 15.17 42.05
CA SER A 42 -43.09 14.48 43.31
C SER A 42 -41.92 13.66 43.90
N ALA A 43 -40.93 13.31 43.08
CA ALA A 43 -39.74 12.58 43.53
C ALA A 43 -38.77 13.45 44.34
N ILE A 44 -38.72 14.75 44.07
CA ILE A 44 -37.82 15.70 44.75
C ILE A 44 -38.31 16.00 46.18
N THR A 45 -39.63 16.03 46.42
CA THR A 45 -40.19 16.35 47.75
C THR A 45 -40.17 15.19 48.74
N ASN A 46 -40.08 13.94 48.26
CA ASN A 46 -40.03 12.74 49.11
C ASN A 46 -38.61 12.15 49.24
N PHE A 47 -37.58 12.85 48.75
CA PHE A 47 -36.18 12.44 48.88
C PHE A 47 -35.63 12.79 50.28
N LYS A 48 -36.21 12.21 51.34
CA LYS A 48 -35.54 12.14 52.64
C LYS A 48 -34.57 10.96 52.60
N MET A 49 -33.32 11.25 52.24
CA MET A 49 -32.18 10.35 52.46
C MET A 49 -32.11 10.00 53.96
N PRO A 50 -32.36 8.76 54.40
CA PRO A 50 -32.47 8.44 55.83
C PRO A 50 -31.11 8.36 56.55
N HIS A 51 -29.98 8.67 55.91
CA HIS A 51 -28.65 8.58 56.51
C HIS A 51 -27.70 9.71 56.09
N PHE A 52 -28.19 10.96 56.02
CA PHE A 52 -27.31 12.13 55.87
C PHE A 52 -27.00 12.83 57.21
N GLU A 53 -27.47 12.29 58.34
CA GLU A 53 -27.14 12.76 59.69
C GLU A 53 -25.97 11.95 60.29
N SER A 54 -24.77 12.14 59.73
CA SER A 54 -23.45 12.06 60.40
C SER A 54 -22.33 11.81 59.37
N ILE A 55 -22.33 12.55 58.27
CA ILE A 55 -21.21 12.56 57.33
C ILE A 55 -20.38 13.79 57.75
N GLY A 56 -19.45 13.59 58.69
CA GLY A 56 -18.53 14.65 59.10
C GLY A 56 -17.74 15.18 57.91
N ASP A 57 -17.40 16.46 57.90
CA ASP A 57 -16.73 17.18 56.79
C ASP A 57 -15.51 16.42 56.20
N ASP A 58 -14.85 15.59 57.01
CA ASP A 58 -13.71 14.76 56.60
C ASP A 58 -14.07 13.69 55.56
N THR A 59 -15.29 13.17 55.55
CA THR A 59 -15.69 12.02 54.71
C THR A 59 -16.03 12.40 53.26
N ILE A 60 -16.45 13.64 53.01
CA ILE A 60 -16.67 14.15 51.64
C ILE A 60 -15.32 14.30 50.92
N GLY A 61 -14.29 14.77 51.63
CA GLY A 61 -12.93 14.87 51.12
C GLY A 61 -12.36 13.52 50.68
N TRP A 62 -12.55 12.47 51.48
CA TRP A 62 -12.10 11.11 51.14
C TRP A 62 -12.80 10.54 49.90
N ASN A 63 -14.10 10.76 49.74
CA ASN A 63 -14.83 10.29 48.56
C ASN A 63 -14.40 11.03 47.28
N CYS A 64 -14.18 12.35 47.35
CA CYS A 64 -13.63 13.12 46.23
C CYS A 64 -12.20 12.67 45.88
N PHE A 65 -11.37 12.38 46.88
CA PHE A 65 -10.01 11.88 46.67
C PHE A 65 -10.00 10.52 45.95
N ILE A 66 -10.86 9.58 46.38
CA ILE A 66 -11.02 8.27 45.74
C ILE A 66 -11.49 8.41 44.28
N LEU A 67 -12.42 9.32 43.99
CA LEU A 67 -12.87 9.59 42.62
C LEU A 67 -11.75 10.15 41.74
N VAL A 68 -10.96 11.11 42.24
CA VAL A 68 -9.82 11.67 41.51
C VAL A 68 -8.76 10.60 41.23
N LEU A 69 -8.48 9.74 42.21
CA LEU A 69 -7.55 8.63 42.07
C LEU A 69 -8.05 7.61 41.03
N HIS A 70 -9.35 7.30 41.02
CA HIS A 70 -9.93 6.43 40.00
C HIS A 70 -9.88 7.02 38.60
N ILE A 71 -10.21 8.31 38.44
CA ILE A 71 -10.11 9.00 37.14
C ILE A 71 -8.66 8.99 36.69
N SER A 72 -7.70 9.29 37.58
CA SER A 72 -6.27 9.25 37.26
C SER A 72 -5.81 7.85 36.83
N LEU A 73 -6.26 6.79 37.54
CA LEU A 73 -5.92 5.41 37.20
C LEU A 73 -6.52 5.00 35.84
N LEU A 74 -7.80 5.29 35.59
CA LEU A 74 -8.44 5.02 34.30
C LEU A 74 -7.78 5.79 33.16
N LEU A 75 -7.45 7.07 33.36
CA LEU A 75 -6.76 7.90 32.38
C LEU A 75 -5.36 7.37 32.09
N SER A 76 -4.62 6.95 33.14
CA SER A 76 -3.30 6.32 32.98
C SER A 76 -3.40 4.99 32.21
N LEU A 77 -4.43 4.19 32.48
CA LEU A 77 -4.66 2.90 31.81
C LEU A 77 -5.05 3.11 30.34
N ILE A 78 -5.88 4.12 30.04
CA ILE A 78 -6.19 4.53 28.68
C ILE A 78 -4.92 4.99 27.97
N ILE A 79 -4.11 5.85 28.60
CA ILE A 79 -2.82 6.29 28.04
C ILE A 79 -1.90 5.08 27.78
N ILE A 80 -1.81 4.11 28.69
CA ILE A 80 -0.99 2.90 28.51
C ILE A 80 -1.48 2.04 27.33
N ILE A 81 -2.80 1.93 27.15
CA ILE A 81 -3.39 1.20 26.02
C ILE A 81 -3.14 1.94 24.71
N ASP A 82 -3.32 3.26 24.70
CA ASP A 82 -3.26 4.10 23.51
C ASP A 82 -1.82 4.35 23.05
N THR A 83 -0.90 4.57 23.98
CA THR A 83 0.56 4.60 23.72
C THR A 83 1.12 3.24 23.29
N GLY A 84 0.32 2.17 23.38
CA GLY A 84 0.69 0.86 22.87
C GLY A 84 1.79 0.16 23.68
N LEU A 85 2.05 0.59 24.93
CA LEU A 85 3.02 -0.03 25.83
C LEU A 85 2.75 -1.54 26.01
N LEU A 86 1.48 -1.95 26.05
CA LEU A 86 1.11 -3.37 26.10
C LEU A 86 1.35 -4.13 24.78
N LYS A 87 1.20 -3.47 23.62
CA LYS A 87 1.49 -4.07 22.31
C LYS A 87 3.00 -4.29 22.13
N PHE A 88 3.84 -3.44 22.73
CA PHE A 88 5.29 -3.60 22.77
C PHE A 88 5.70 -4.96 23.35
N SER A 89 5.06 -5.39 24.45
CA SER A 89 5.37 -6.67 25.09
C SER A 89 5.00 -7.90 24.23
N PHE A 90 3.92 -7.82 23.45
CA PHE A 90 3.52 -8.92 22.54
C PHE A 90 4.34 -8.95 21.25
N SER A 91 4.83 -7.80 20.79
CA SER A 91 5.70 -7.70 19.60
C SER A 91 7.04 -8.41 19.81
N PHE A 92 7.54 -8.42 21.04
CA PHE A 92 8.80 -9.07 21.43
C PHE A 92 8.75 -10.60 21.31
N LEU A 93 7.57 -11.22 21.33
CA LEU A 93 7.40 -12.68 21.30
C LEU A 93 7.40 -13.27 19.88
N TYR A 94 7.27 -12.45 18.83
CA TYR A 94 7.32 -12.95 17.46
C TYR A 94 8.76 -13.03 16.98
N LYS A 95 9.36 -14.22 17.03
CA LYS A 95 10.65 -14.49 16.38
C LYS A 95 10.38 -15.01 14.97
N SER A 96 10.65 -14.17 13.98
CA SER A 96 10.56 -14.54 12.57
C SER A 96 11.70 -15.50 12.23
N ASN A 97 11.38 -16.64 11.61
CA ASN A 97 12.38 -17.50 10.96
C ASN A 97 12.58 -16.96 9.55
N PHE A 98 13.49 -16.01 9.40
CA PHE A 98 13.86 -15.44 8.12
C PHE A 98 15.10 -16.15 7.58
N ASP A 99 15.01 -16.68 6.37
CA ASP A 99 16.13 -17.27 5.66
C ASP A 99 16.55 -16.29 4.55
N GLU A 100 17.76 -15.73 4.68
CA GLU A 100 18.30 -14.80 3.69
C GLU A 100 18.69 -15.51 2.38
N ASN A 101 18.94 -16.83 2.42
CA ASN A 101 19.37 -17.58 1.24
C ASN A 101 18.28 -17.76 0.19
N THR A 102 17.02 -17.49 0.54
CA THR A 102 15.89 -17.56 -0.41
C THR A 102 15.70 -16.27 -1.21
N LEU A 103 16.43 -15.20 -0.87
CA LEU A 103 16.32 -13.93 -1.56
C LEU A 103 17.12 -13.92 -2.85
N ASP A 104 16.64 -13.15 -3.81
CA ASP A 104 17.37 -12.84 -5.02
C ASP A 104 18.59 -11.93 -4.73
N ASP A 105 19.67 -12.12 -5.50
CA ASP A 105 20.93 -11.38 -5.32
C ASP A 105 20.73 -9.85 -5.31
N ASP A 106 19.84 -9.31 -6.16
CA ASP A 106 19.60 -7.86 -6.23
C ASP A 106 18.92 -7.34 -4.96
N VAL A 107 18.08 -8.16 -4.34
CA VAL A 107 17.42 -7.85 -3.06
C VAL A 107 18.43 -7.89 -1.93
N LEU A 108 19.35 -8.85 -1.93
CA LEU A 108 20.44 -8.94 -0.95
C LEU A 108 21.38 -7.74 -1.04
N VAL A 109 21.78 -7.34 -2.26
CA VAL A 109 22.63 -6.15 -2.47
C VAL A 109 21.94 -4.89 -1.95
N GLU A 110 20.65 -4.68 -2.25
CA GLU A 110 19.91 -3.54 -1.73
C GLU A 110 19.77 -3.60 -0.21
N ARG A 111 19.52 -4.79 0.37
CA ARG A 111 19.42 -4.97 1.82
C ARG A 111 20.71 -4.57 2.52
N SER A 112 21.86 -5.06 2.04
CA SER A 112 23.18 -4.68 2.56
C SER A 112 23.41 -3.18 2.46
N ARG A 113 23.11 -2.57 1.30
CA ARG A 113 23.22 -1.12 1.10
C ARG A 113 22.39 -0.33 2.12
N ILE A 114 21.16 -0.74 2.39
CA ILE A 114 20.30 -0.06 3.36
C ILE A 114 20.79 -0.23 4.79
N LEU A 115 21.30 -1.41 5.15
CA LEU A 115 21.86 -1.65 6.48
C LEU A 115 23.13 -0.81 6.70
N ASP A 116 24.01 -0.72 5.72
CA ASP A 116 25.22 0.10 5.76
C ASP A 116 24.89 1.60 5.84
N LEU A 117 23.86 2.05 5.12
CA LEU A 117 23.38 3.42 5.24
C LEU A 117 22.90 3.77 6.65
N GLN A 118 22.45 2.79 7.43
CA GLN A 118 22.02 3.04 8.81
C GLN A 118 23.16 3.12 9.82
N THR A 119 24.25 2.39 9.60
CA THR A 119 25.42 2.47 10.49
C THR A 119 26.12 3.82 10.37
N ASN A 120 26.02 4.46 9.20
CA ASN A 120 26.76 5.69 8.89
C ASN A 120 25.95 7.00 9.08
N ILE A 121 24.71 6.94 9.59
CA ILE A 121 23.84 8.14 9.79
C ILE A 121 24.44 9.17 10.77
N PHE A 122 25.47 8.80 11.55
CA PHE A 122 26.02 9.66 12.58
C PHE A 122 27.23 10.51 12.17
N ASP A 123 27.80 10.36 10.96
CA ASP A 123 29.09 10.98 10.63
C ASP A 123 29.17 11.88 9.38
N ASP A 124 28.16 11.98 8.52
CA ASP A 124 28.30 12.82 7.30
C ASP A 124 27.30 13.97 7.22
N ASP A 125 27.84 15.19 7.35
CA ASP A 125 27.27 16.49 6.92
C ASP A 125 27.29 16.63 5.37
N ASP A 126 27.41 15.53 4.62
CA ASP A 126 27.36 15.57 3.16
C ASP A 126 25.90 15.65 2.68
N ASP A 127 25.57 16.79 2.07
CA ASP A 127 24.28 17.25 1.53
C ASP A 127 23.60 16.32 0.47
N GLU A 128 24.06 15.08 0.28
CA GLU A 128 23.47 14.08 -0.61
C GLU A 128 22.90 12.89 0.16
N HIS A 129 21.84 13.10 0.93
CA HIS A 129 20.91 12.00 1.24
C HIS A 129 20.31 11.49 -0.09
N ILE A 130 20.88 10.38 -0.60
CA ILE A 130 20.47 9.77 -1.86
C ILE A 130 19.01 9.29 -1.78
N ASP A 131 18.57 8.81 -0.60
CA ASP A 131 17.26 8.19 -0.38
C ASP A 131 16.34 9.03 0.51
N TYR A 132 15.17 9.41 -0.02
CA TYR A 132 14.13 10.10 0.76
C TYR A 132 13.23 9.16 1.53
N LEU A 133 13.11 7.89 1.10
CA LEU A 133 12.46 6.85 1.88
C LEU A 133 13.44 5.69 2.05
N THR A 134 13.61 5.23 3.28
CA THR A 134 14.32 3.99 3.59
C THR A 134 13.45 3.11 4.46
N VAL A 135 13.19 1.88 4.01
CA VAL A 135 12.50 0.86 4.78
C VAL A 135 13.54 -0.15 5.22
N ASN A 136 13.72 -0.30 6.54
CA ASN A 136 14.68 -1.26 7.09
C ASN A 136 13.97 -2.37 7.86
N ASP A 137 14.22 -3.60 7.40
CA ASP A 137 13.85 -4.85 8.03
C ASP A 137 12.41 -4.89 8.55
N LEU A 138 11.49 -4.35 7.75
CA LEU A 138 10.13 -4.09 8.20
C LEU A 138 9.35 -5.39 8.35
N VAL A 139 8.84 -5.63 9.55
CA VAL A 139 8.00 -6.79 9.86
C VAL A 139 6.65 -6.32 10.38
N LYS A 140 5.58 -6.92 9.88
CA LYS A 140 4.23 -6.71 10.40
C LYS A 140 3.49 -8.04 10.54
N TYR A 141 3.27 -8.43 11.79
CA TYR A 141 2.48 -9.59 12.17
C TYR A 141 1.12 -9.16 12.73
N TYR A 142 0.05 -9.85 12.34
CA TYR A 142 -1.30 -9.67 12.87
C TYR A 142 -1.67 -10.84 13.80
N PRO A 143 -1.57 -10.69 15.13
CA PRO A 143 -1.73 -11.79 16.08
C PRO A 143 -3.11 -12.46 16.02
N ARG A 144 -4.17 -11.66 15.84
CA ARG A 144 -5.56 -12.17 15.79
C ARG A 144 -5.82 -13.10 14.62
N ARG A 145 -5.20 -12.82 13.47
CA ARG A 145 -5.35 -13.64 12.26
C ARG A 145 -4.23 -14.66 12.09
N LYS A 146 -3.17 -14.57 12.91
CA LYS A 146 -1.92 -15.32 12.78
C LYS A 146 -1.28 -15.18 11.39
N ILE A 147 -1.36 -13.99 10.81
CA ILE A 147 -0.83 -13.70 9.47
C ILE A 147 0.39 -12.80 9.58
N LEU A 148 1.50 -13.23 8.98
CA LEU A 148 2.66 -12.38 8.71
C LEU A 148 2.40 -11.63 7.40
N ALA A 149 2.05 -10.36 7.48
CA ALA A 149 1.67 -9.57 6.32
C ALA A 149 2.88 -8.92 5.63
N VAL A 150 3.92 -8.58 6.40
CA VAL A 150 5.19 -8.04 5.88
C VAL A 150 6.30 -8.76 6.63
N ASN A 151 7.31 -9.23 5.90
CA ASN A 151 8.37 -10.09 6.41
C ASN A 151 9.74 -9.56 5.98
N HIS A 152 10.48 -8.92 6.89
CA HIS A 152 11.83 -8.40 6.71
C HIS A 152 12.02 -7.54 5.45
N LEU A 153 10.99 -6.77 5.07
CA LEU A 153 11.01 -5.97 3.86
C LEU A 153 12.01 -4.82 3.98
N THR A 154 12.96 -4.76 3.05
CA THR A 154 14.04 -3.76 3.03
C THR A 154 14.21 -3.20 1.63
N PHE A 155 14.12 -1.87 1.48
CA PHE A 155 14.39 -1.16 0.23
C PHE A 155 14.53 0.35 0.49
N GLY A 156 15.23 1.06 -0.39
CA GLY A 156 15.27 2.53 -0.40
C GLY A 156 14.63 3.10 -1.65
N ALA A 157 14.12 4.32 -1.60
CA ALA A 157 13.67 5.09 -2.75
C ALA A 157 14.45 6.41 -2.84
N LYS A 158 15.14 6.60 -3.97
CA LYS A 158 16.03 7.73 -4.23
C LYS A 158 15.25 9.03 -4.41
N ARG A 159 15.92 10.17 -4.22
CA ARG A 159 15.36 11.49 -4.52
C ARG A 159 14.99 11.59 -6.01
N GLY A 160 13.73 11.92 -6.30
CA GLY A 160 13.24 12.03 -7.68
C GLY A 160 13.16 10.69 -8.40
N GLU A 161 12.99 9.59 -7.66
CA GLU A 161 12.72 8.27 -8.21
C GLU A 161 11.22 7.95 -8.17
N ALA A 162 10.74 7.27 -9.21
CA ALA A 162 9.46 6.57 -9.18
C ALA A 162 9.70 5.08 -8.94
N PHE A 163 9.33 4.60 -7.76
CA PHE A 163 9.45 3.21 -7.33
C PHE A 163 8.09 2.51 -7.34
N GLY A 164 7.97 1.41 -8.09
CA GLY A 164 6.74 0.62 -8.15
C GLY A 164 6.84 -0.66 -7.33
N LEU A 165 5.91 -0.85 -6.39
CA LEU A 165 5.77 -2.08 -5.62
C LEU A 165 4.64 -2.92 -6.21
N LEU A 166 5.00 -3.95 -6.95
CA LEU A 166 4.11 -4.91 -7.58
C LEU A 166 3.91 -6.13 -6.67
N GLY A 167 2.79 -6.83 -6.80
CA GLY A 167 2.50 -8.00 -5.98
C GLY A 167 1.05 -8.43 -6.13
N TYR A 168 0.74 -9.69 -5.81
CA TYR A 168 -0.65 -10.15 -5.80
C TYR A 168 -1.47 -9.50 -4.68
N ASN A 169 -2.79 -9.63 -4.74
CA ASN A 169 -3.66 -9.28 -3.63
C ASN A 169 -3.30 -10.12 -2.40
N GLY A 170 -3.10 -9.46 -1.26
CA GLY A 170 -2.63 -10.12 -0.04
C GLY A 170 -1.11 -10.24 0.10
N ALA A 171 -0.30 -9.76 -0.86
CA ALA A 171 1.16 -9.80 -0.76
C ALA A 171 1.75 -8.92 0.37
N GLY A 172 0.98 -7.97 0.91
CA GLY A 172 1.43 -7.08 2.00
C GLY A 172 1.57 -5.59 1.64
N LYS A 173 1.45 -5.23 0.36
CA LYS A 173 1.62 -3.86 -0.20
C LYS A 173 0.95 -2.74 0.62
N THR A 174 -0.38 -2.77 0.75
CA THR A 174 -1.14 -1.77 1.51
C THR A 174 -0.77 -1.76 3.00
N THR A 175 -0.42 -2.92 3.56
CA THR A 175 0.06 -2.99 4.96
C THR A 175 1.40 -2.28 5.10
N THR A 176 2.33 -2.49 4.18
CA THR A 176 3.61 -1.77 4.12
C THR A 176 3.40 -0.27 4.07
N PHE A 177 2.53 0.21 3.18
CA PHE A 177 2.24 1.65 3.06
C PHE A 177 1.63 2.24 4.33
N ARG A 178 0.65 1.56 4.94
CA ARG A 178 0.08 2.00 6.22
C ARG A 178 1.12 2.08 7.33
N VAL A 179 2.14 1.22 7.31
CA VAL A 179 3.24 1.31 8.26
C VAL A 179 4.17 2.49 7.95
N ILE A 180 4.48 2.75 6.68
CA ILE A 180 5.33 3.89 6.26
C ILE A 180 4.65 5.24 6.54
N ILE A 181 3.34 5.36 6.37
CA ILE A 181 2.61 6.60 6.70
C ILE A 181 2.39 6.78 8.21
N GLY A 182 2.69 5.76 9.02
CA GLY A 182 2.51 5.78 10.48
C GLY A 182 1.09 5.48 10.97
N ASP A 183 0.16 5.06 10.09
CA ASP A 183 -1.19 4.60 10.45
C ASP A 183 -1.16 3.26 11.21
N LEU A 184 -0.18 2.41 10.87
CA LEU A 184 0.07 1.14 11.55
C LEU A 184 1.47 1.09 12.16
N LEU A 185 1.56 0.65 13.42
CA LEU A 185 2.87 0.38 14.03
C LEU A 185 3.49 -0.90 13.46
N SER A 186 4.79 -0.87 13.15
CA SER A 186 5.57 -2.06 12.80
C SER A 186 5.72 -3.01 14.00
N THR A 187 5.83 -4.31 13.72
CA THR A 187 6.17 -5.34 14.72
C THR A 187 7.69 -5.34 14.96
N GLN A 188 8.47 -5.33 13.88
CA GLN A 188 9.93 -5.15 13.90
C GLN A 188 10.35 -4.26 12.72
N GLY A 189 11.58 -3.79 12.75
CA GLY A 189 12.09 -2.84 11.78
C GLY A 189 11.37 -1.49 11.82
N THR A 190 11.79 -0.60 10.93
CA THR A 190 11.27 0.76 10.89
C THR A 190 11.49 1.42 9.54
N ALA A 191 10.75 2.49 9.27
CA ALA A 191 10.88 3.29 8.06
C ALA A 191 11.36 4.70 8.42
N TYR A 192 12.14 5.27 7.51
CA TYR A 192 12.72 6.61 7.61
C TYR A 192 12.30 7.42 6.41
N ILE A 193 11.83 8.65 6.65
CA ILE A 193 11.53 9.62 5.61
C ILE A 193 12.45 10.80 5.85
N ASP A 194 13.30 11.13 4.86
CA ASP A 194 14.26 12.23 4.96
C ASP A 194 15.14 12.10 6.22
N GLY A 195 15.72 10.90 6.42
CA GLY A 195 16.49 10.54 7.62
C GLY A 195 15.69 10.41 8.92
N GLN A 196 14.41 10.79 8.94
CA GLN A 196 13.60 10.82 10.15
C GLN A 196 12.76 9.56 10.34
N ASN A 197 12.92 8.92 11.48
CA ASN A 197 12.16 7.73 11.84
C ASN A 197 10.65 8.03 11.96
N VAL A 198 9.84 7.33 11.16
CA VAL A 198 8.37 7.48 11.09
C VAL A 198 7.71 7.17 12.43
N ARG A 199 8.22 6.19 13.18
CA ARG A 199 7.63 5.76 14.47
C ARG A 199 7.81 6.80 15.58
N ARG A 200 8.89 7.59 15.52
CA ARG A 200 9.26 8.51 16.62
C ARG A 200 8.81 9.96 16.42
N ARG A 201 8.52 10.39 15.19
CA ARG A 201 8.19 11.80 14.91
C ARG A 201 6.94 11.94 14.04
N ILE A 202 5.85 12.43 14.64
CA ILE A 202 4.62 12.82 13.92
C ILE A 202 4.90 13.95 12.90
N ARG A 203 5.97 14.75 13.09
CA ARG A 203 6.30 15.86 12.17
C ARG A 203 6.86 15.41 10.82
N SER A 204 7.48 14.23 10.72
CA SER A 204 8.05 13.76 9.44
C SER A 204 6.97 13.44 8.41
N THR A 205 5.75 13.11 8.84
CA THR A 205 4.60 12.86 7.94
C THR A 205 4.09 14.10 7.22
N ARG A 206 4.49 15.31 7.63
CA ARG A 206 4.11 16.56 6.94
C ARG A 206 4.62 16.60 5.50
N HIS A 207 5.78 16.00 5.25
CA HIS A 207 6.40 15.92 3.93
C HIS A 207 5.98 14.68 3.14
N LEU A 208 4.98 13.92 3.61
CA LEU A 208 4.50 12.71 2.95
C LEU A 208 3.10 12.91 2.34
N GLY A 209 2.99 12.76 1.03
CA GLY A 209 1.72 12.62 0.32
C GLY A 209 1.21 11.19 0.41
N TYR A 210 -0.10 10.97 0.61
CA TYR A 210 -0.68 9.64 0.60
C TYR A 210 -2.01 9.60 -0.15
N CYS A 211 -2.13 8.69 -1.11
CA CYS A 211 -3.37 8.35 -1.79
C CYS A 211 -3.76 6.91 -1.38
N PRO A 212 -4.73 6.72 -0.46
CA PRO A 212 -5.18 5.40 -0.01
C PRO A 212 -5.88 4.61 -1.13
N GLN A 213 -5.94 3.28 -1.03
CA GLN A 213 -6.72 2.45 -1.97
C GLN A 213 -8.23 2.73 -1.89
N GLU A 214 -8.76 2.84 -0.66
CA GLU A 214 -10.15 3.24 -0.41
C GLU A 214 -10.27 4.77 -0.41
N ASN A 215 -11.36 5.27 -1.01
CA ASN A 215 -11.63 6.70 -1.08
C ASN A 215 -11.91 7.28 0.33
N CYS A 216 -11.31 8.44 0.65
CA CYS A 216 -11.41 9.06 1.97
C CYS A 216 -12.82 9.59 2.28
N SER A 217 -13.20 9.52 3.56
CA SER A 217 -14.52 9.84 4.12
C SER A 217 -14.81 11.35 4.27
N MET A 218 -14.51 12.17 3.27
CA MET A 218 -14.86 13.61 3.24
C MET A 218 -16.14 13.86 2.42
N GLU A 219 -17.14 13.02 2.60
CA GLU A 219 -18.32 12.93 1.72
C GLU A 219 -19.14 14.22 1.59
N PHE A 220 -19.12 15.06 2.64
CA PHE A 220 -19.90 16.30 2.74
C PHE A 220 -19.14 17.56 2.34
N LEU A 221 -17.86 17.45 1.96
CA LEU A 221 -17.10 18.58 1.44
C LEU A 221 -17.25 18.67 -0.08
N THR A 222 -17.19 19.89 -0.62
CA THR A 222 -17.03 20.07 -2.06
C THR A 222 -15.62 19.70 -2.49
N VAL A 223 -15.43 19.42 -3.77
CA VAL A 223 -14.09 19.19 -4.35
C VAL A 223 -13.17 20.37 -4.06
N GLN A 224 -13.68 21.59 -4.26
CA GLN A 224 -12.94 22.81 -3.97
C GLN A 224 -12.57 22.88 -2.49
N ASP A 225 -13.53 22.75 -1.57
CA ASP A 225 -13.26 22.85 -0.13
C ASP A 225 -12.22 21.83 0.34
N SER A 226 -12.24 20.63 -0.24
CA SER A 226 -11.29 19.57 0.09
C SER A 226 -9.85 19.90 -0.31
N LEU A 227 -9.66 20.49 -1.50
CA LEU A 227 -8.35 20.97 -1.96
C LEU A 227 -7.84 22.13 -1.07
N TYR A 228 -8.73 23.07 -0.73
CA TYR A 228 -8.40 24.20 0.14
C TYR A 228 -8.04 23.74 1.56
N LEU A 229 -8.84 22.83 2.13
CA LEU A 229 -8.63 22.27 3.46
C LEU A 229 -7.27 21.59 3.54
N LEU A 230 -6.95 20.71 2.57
CA LEU A 230 -5.69 20.00 2.60
C LEU A 230 -4.49 20.92 2.38
N ALA A 231 -4.59 21.91 1.49
CA ALA A 231 -3.54 22.92 1.32
C ALA A 231 -3.26 23.69 2.62
N ARG A 232 -4.30 24.03 3.39
CA ARG A 232 -4.14 24.65 4.72
C ARG A 232 -3.46 23.72 5.71
N ILE A 233 -3.89 22.46 5.79
CA ILE A 233 -3.30 21.47 6.69
C ILE A 233 -1.82 21.24 6.37
N ARG A 234 -1.45 21.28 5.08
CA ARG A 234 -0.07 21.17 4.59
C ARG A 234 0.78 22.43 4.81
N GLY A 235 0.20 23.51 5.35
CA GLY A 235 0.93 24.75 5.65
C GLY A 235 1.22 25.62 4.43
N VAL A 236 0.48 25.46 3.33
CA VAL A 236 0.57 26.35 2.18
C VAL A 236 0.13 27.75 2.59
N LYS A 237 0.89 28.79 2.19
CA LYS A 237 0.53 30.19 2.47
C LYS A 237 -0.83 30.52 1.86
N ILE A 238 -1.70 31.18 2.63
CA ILE A 238 -3.09 31.49 2.27
C ILE A 238 -3.21 32.16 0.90
N SER A 239 -2.26 33.03 0.54
CA SER A 239 -2.19 33.72 -0.76
C SER A 239 -2.07 32.77 -1.96
N HIS A 240 -1.43 31.62 -1.79
CA HIS A 240 -1.19 30.65 -2.87
C HIS A 240 -2.23 29.54 -2.94
N ILE A 241 -3.07 29.37 -1.91
CA ILE A 241 -4.00 28.24 -1.82
C ILE A 241 -4.95 28.21 -3.01
N LYS A 242 -5.53 29.35 -3.37
CA LYS A 242 -6.46 29.46 -4.51
C LYS A 242 -5.78 29.02 -5.81
N THR A 243 -4.60 29.57 -6.10
CA THR A 243 -3.83 29.24 -7.29
C THR A 243 -3.44 27.77 -7.35
N ILE A 244 -3.00 27.19 -6.23
CA ILE A 244 -2.64 25.77 -6.16
C ILE A 244 -3.88 24.89 -6.36
N ALA A 245 -5.02 25.24 -5.75
CA ALA A 245 -6.26 24.50 -5.91
C ALA A 245 -6.74 24.51 -7.38
N GLU A 246 -6.72 25.67 -8.04
CA GLU A 246 -7.08 25.83 -9.46
C GLU A 246 -6.10 25.08 -10.39
N THR A 247 -4.81 25.11 -10.06
CA THR A 247 -3.79 24.37 -10.82
C THR A 247 -4.02 22.87 -10.68
N MET A 248 -4.24 22.38 -9.46
CA MET A 248 -4.49 20.96 -9.20
C MET A 248 -5.82 20.49 -9.79
N SER A 249 -6.86 21.32 -9.76
CA SER A 249 -8.14 20.99 -10.39
C SER A 249 -7.99 20.83 -11.90
N SER A 250 -7.27 21.75 -12.55
CA SER A 250 -7.02 21.69 -13.98
C SER A 250 -6.15 20.49 -14.36
N LEU A 251 -5.06 20.26 -13.62
CA LEU A 251 -4.17 19.12 -13.85
C LEU A 251 -4.90 17.78 -13.75
N PHE A 252 -5.81 17.61 -12.79
CA PHE A 252 -6.55 16.36 -12.58
C PHE A 252 -7.92 16.29 -13.28
N LEU A 253 -8.25 17.26 -14.14
CA LEU A 253 -9.55 17.38 -14.83
C LEU A 253 -10.75 17.37 -13.87
N LEU A 254 -10.65 18.14 -12.80
CA LEU A 254 -11.67 18.29 -11.75
C LEU A 254 -12.48 19.59 -11.87
N ASP A 255 -12.13 20.49 -12.79
CA ASP A 255 -12.79 21.78 -13.00
C ASP A 255 -14.33 21.71 -13.08
N PRO A 256 -14.95 20.78 -13.85
CA PRO A 256 -16.41 20.72 -13.94
C PRO A 256 -17.09 20.22 -12.65
N PHE A 257 -16.32 19.70 -11.69
CA PHE A 257 -16.83 19.09 -10.46
C PHE A 257 -16.48 19.89 -9.20
N LEU A 258 -15.88 21.09 -9.33
CA LEU A 258 -15.39 21.87 -8.19
C LEU A 258 -16.46 22.15 -7.11
N ASN A 259 -17.69 22.44 -7.55
CA ASN A 259 -18.83 22.75 -6.68
C ASN A 259 -19.62 21.52 -6.24
N ASN A 260 -19.29 20.33 -6.75
CA ASN A 260 -19.98 19.10 -6.40
C ASN A 260 -19.47 18.56 -5.08
N TYR A 261 -20.35 17.96 -4.30
CA TYR A 261 -19.97 17.25 -3.09
C TYR A 261 -19.25 15.95 -3.44
N ILE A 262 -18.27 15.55 -2.62
CA ILE A 262 -17.48 14.33 -2.88
C ILE A 262 -18.37 13.09 -3.04
N HIS A 263 -19.42 12.93 -2.23
CA HIS A 263 -20.30 11.76 -2.35
C HIS A 263 -20.98 11.63 -3.72
N GLN A 264 -21.22 12.74 -4.42
CA GLN A 264 -21.87 12.80 -5.74
C GLN A 264 -20.92 12.41 -6.89
N LEU A 265 -19.62 12.33 -6.64
CA LEU A 265 -18.63 12.02 -7.65
C LEU A 265 -18.61 10.52 -7.98
N SER A 266 -18.30 10.20 -9.23
CA SER A 266 -17.98 8.82 -9.63
C SER A 266 -16.72 8.32 -8.92
N GLY A 267 -16.55 6.99 -8.79
CA GLY A 267 -15.38 6.40 -8.16
C GLY A 267 -14.06 6.85 -8.79
N GLY A 268 -13.99 6.93 -10.13
CA GLY A 268 -12.83 7.42 -10.85
C GLY A 268 -12.54 8.92 -10.59
N THR A 269 -13.57 9.77 -10.50
CA THR A 269 -13.36 11.19 -10.15
C THR A 269 -12.91 11.36 -8.69
N LYS A 270 -13.44 10.56 -7.75
CA LYS A 270 -12.93 10.50 -6.36
C LYS A 270 -11.45 10.09 -6.33
N ARG A 271 -11.05 9.12 -7.16
CA ARG A 271 -9.66 8.69 -7.30
C ARG A 271 -8.73 9.83 -7.74
N ARG A 272 -9.15 10.57 -8.78
CA ARG A 272 -8.43 11.74 -9.30
C ARG A 272 -8.28 12.83 -8.23
N LEU A 273 -9.33 13.08 -7.45
CA LEU A 273 -9.27 13.99 -6.31
C LEU A 273 -8.26 13.54 -5.25
N HIS A 274 -8.28 12.27 -4.83
CA HIS A 274 -7.31 11.78 -3.84
C HIS A 274 -5.87 11.83 -4.33
N ALA A 275 -5.63 11.55 -5.62
CA ALA A 275 -4.32 11.71 -6.23
C ALA A 275 -3.87 13.18 -6.25
N ALA A 276 -4.78 14.12 -6.58
CA ALA A 276 -4.50 15.55 -6.50
C ALA A 276 -4.14 15.97 -5.07
N MET A 277 -4.94 15.54 -4.11
CA MET A 277 -4.74 15.78 -2.68
C MET A 277 -3.38 15.27 -2.18
N ALA A 278 -2.95 14.08 -2.62
CA ALA A 278 -1.66 13.53 -2.24
C ALA A 278 -0.47 14.40 -2.71
N LEU A 279 -0.62 15.17 -3.78
CA LEU A 279 0.44 16.01 -4.36
C LEU A 279 0.38 17.50 -3.92
N ILE A 280 -0.63 17.90 -3.15
CA ILE A 280 -0.76 19.29 -2.66
C ILE A 280 0.31 19.62 -1.60
N GLY A 281 0.87 20.83 -1.69
CA GLY A 281 1.83 21.34 -0.71
C GLY A 281 3.18 20.63 -0.82
N PRO A 282 3.74 20.61 -2.05
CA PRO A 282 4.65 19.60 -2.61
C PRO A 282 5.37 18.72 -1.55
N PRO A 283 4.96 17.46 -1.38
CA PRO A 283 5.65 16.55 -0.46
C PRO A 283 7.06 16.21 -0.97
N LEU A 284 7.91 15.63 -0.11
CA LEU A 284 9.18 15.02 -0.52
C LEU A 284 8.96 13.62 -1.08
N VAL A 285 8.03 12.88 -0.46
CA VAL A 285 7.66 11.51 -0.83
C VAL A 285 6.14 11.42 -0.99
N ALA A 286 5.67 10.91 -2.11
CA ALA A 286 4.25 10.61 -2.31
C ALA A 286 4.03 9.10 -2.45
N ILE A 287 3.20 8.53 -1.58
CA ILE A 287 2.79 7.13 -1.60
C ILE A 287 1.41 7.02 -2.24
N LEU A 288 1.30 6.24 -3.31
CA LEU A 288 0.10 6.12 -4.11
C LEU A 288 -0.36 4.66 -4.16
N ASP A 289 -1.42 4.32 -3.43
CA ASP A 289 -1.89 2.93 -3.32
C ASP A 289 -2.93 2.61 -4.40
N GLU A 290 -2.53 2.10 -5.57
CA GLU A 290 -3.37 1.87 -6.76
C GLU A 290 -4.05 3.14 -7.33
N PRO A 291 -3.29 4.20 -7.68
CA PRO A 291 -3.86 5.52 -7.97
C PRO A 291 -4.74 5.60 -9.21
N THR A 292 -4.62 4.68 -10.17
CA THR A 292 -5.39 4.73 -11.42
C THR A 292 -6.51 3.70 -11.53
N MET A 293 -6.73 2.90 -10.47
CA MET A 293 -7.80 1.90 -10.45
C MET A 293 -9.18 2.57 -10.58
N GLY A 294 -9.98 2.11 -11.54
CA GLY A 294 -11.34 2.62 -11.77
C GLY A 294 -11.42 4.01 -12.43
N VAL A 295 -10.30 4.52 -12.95
CA VAL A 295 -10.23 5.78 -13.71
C VAL A 295 -10.35 5.48 -15.21
N ASP A 296 -11.00 6.37 -15.96
CA ASP A 296 -11.13 6.24 -17.42
C ASP A 296 -9.75 6.29 -18.12
N PRO A 297 -9.62 5.68 -19.32
CA PRO A 297 -8.32 5.57 -20.00
C PRO A 297 -7.63 6.92 -20.27
N ASN A 298 -8.40 7.96 -20.59
CA ASN A 298 -7.84 9.28 -20.92
C ASN A 298 -7.30 9.96 -19.66
N ALA A 299 -8.11 10.04 -18.60
CA ALA A 299 -7.66 10.63 -17.35
C ALA A 299 -6.54 9.81 -16.68
N ARG A 300 -6.51 8.49 -16.86
CA ARG A 300 -5.38 7.65 -16.45
C ARG A 300 -4.07 8.07 -17.12
N GLN A 301 -4.07 8.30 -18.44
CA GLN A 301 -2.87 8.77 -19.14
C GLN A 301 -2.44 10.15 -18.65
N GLN A 302 -3.39 11.04 -18.35
CA GLN A 302 -3.10 12.35 -17.78
C GLN A 302 -2.48 12.24 -16.38
N MET A 303 -3.02 11.40 -15.50
CA MET A 303 -2.44 11.14 -14.18
C MET A 303 -1.00 10.61 -14.29
N GLN A 304 -0.74 9.68 -15.19
CA GLN A 304 0.61 9.16 -15.44
C GLN A 304 1.58 10.27 -15.87
N LYS A 305 1.15 11.19 -16.76
CA LYS A 305 1.94 12.36 -17.15
C LYS A 305 2.23 13.28 -15.96
N ILE A 306 1.26 13.49 -15.06
CA ILE A 306 1.45 14.30 -13.85
C ILE A 306 2.48 13.66 -12.93
N PHE A 307 2.40 12.34 -12.70
CA PHE A 307 3.36 11.62 -11.87
C PHE A 307 4.77 11.71 -12.44
N LEU A 308 4.93 11.51 -13.75
CA LEU A 308 6.21 11.67 -14.44
C LEU A 308 6.77 13.10 -14.31
N ASN A 309 5.92 14.12 -14.44
CA ASN A 309 6.33 15.51 -14.29
C ASN A 309 6.71 15.84 -12.84
N ALA A 310 5.99 15.27 -11.86
CA ALA A 310 6.31 15.44 -10.45
C ALA A 310 7.67 14.79 -10.11
N VAL A 311 7.96 13.60 -10.66
CA VAL A 311 9.26 12.93 -10.52
C VAL A 311 10.39 13.76 -11.14
N LYS A 312 10.16 14.35 -12.32
CA LYS A 312 11.10 15.32 -12.93
C LYS A 312 11.35 16.54 -12.04
N ALA A 313 10.34 16.97 -11.29
CA ALA A 313 10.45 18.03 -10.28
C ALA A 313 11.07 17.55 -8.95
N LYS A 314 11.76 16.40 -8.94
CA LYS A 314 12.46 15.80 -7.80
C LYS A 314 11.56 15.29 -6.66
N LEU A 315 10.26 15.08 -6.91
CA LEU A 315 9.39 14.33 -6.00
C LEU A 315 9.73 12.83 -6.08
N THR A 316 9.90 12.18 -4.94
CA THR A 316 9.97 10.72 -4.90
C THR A 316 8.56 10.14 -4.84
N ILE A 317 8.21 9.25 -5.77
CA ILE A 317 6.90 8.60 -5.83
C ILE A 317 7.07 7.12 -5.58
N ILE A 318 6.26 6.58 -4.69
CA ILE A 318 6.14 5.14 -4.48
C ILE A 318 4.72 4.75 -4.78
N LEU A 319 4.54 3.88 -5.76
CA LEU A 319 3.21 3.45 -6.17
C LEU A 319 3.06 1.94 -6.04
N THR A 320 1.88 1.50 -5.65
CA THR A 320 1.45 0.12 -5.87
C THR A 320 0.51 0.09 -7.04
N SER A 321 0.64 -0.96 -7.84
CA SER A 321 -0.31 -1.23 -8.91
C SER A 321 -0.44 -2.73 -9.10
N HIS A 322 -1.57 -3.14 -9.63
CA HIS A 322 -1.76 -4.45 -10.25
C HIS A 322 -1.68 -4.35 -11.79
N SER A 323 -1.51 -3.14 -12.34
CA SER A 323 -1.32 -2.90 -13.77
C SER A 323 0.17 -2.76 -14.08
N MET A 324 0.69 -3.71 -14.85
CA MET A 324 2.08 -3.73 -15.28
C MET A 324 2.35 -2.57 -16.24
N ASP A 325 1.41 -2.26 -17.13
CA ASP A 325 1.48 -1.09 -18.02
C ASP A 325 1.68 0.23 -17.28
N GLU A 326 1.03 0.42 -16.11
CA GLU A 326 1.19 1.62 -15.31
C GLU A 326 2.60 1.71 -14.73
N CYS A 327 3.08 0.59 -14.18
CA CYS A 327 4.42 0.48 -13.62
C CYS A 327 5.50 0.70 -14.69
N GLU A 328 5.33 0.13 -15.88
CA GLU A 328 6.27 0.31 -17.00
C GLU A 328 6.33 1.76 -17.50
N ARG A 329 5.22 2.50 -17.45
CA ARG A 329 5.16 3.89 -17.92
C ARG A 329 5.68 4.90 -16.91
N VAL A 330 5.46 4.65 -15.62
CA VAL A 330 5.71 5.65 -14.55
C VAL A 330 6.97 5.35 -13.76
N CYS A 331 7.29 4.08 -13.51
CA CYS A 331 8.36 3.70 -12.58
C CYS A 331 9.70 3.51 -13.28
N ASN A 332 10.77 3.94 -12.62
CA ASN A 332 12.14 3.70 -13.07
C ASN A 332 12.66 2.36 -12.54
N ARG A 333 12.24 2.00 -11.33
CA ARG A 333 12.62 0.77 -10.63
C ARG A 333 11.38 0.12 -10.03
N LEU A 334 11.35 -1.21 -10.05
CA LEU A 334 10.25 -2.03 -9.58
C LEU A 334 10.73 -3.06 -8.58
N GLY A 335 9.88 -3.34 -7.61
CA GLY A 335 10.02 -4.45 -6.68
C GLY A 335 8.80 -5.36 -6.78
N ILE A 336 8.99 -6.67 -6.93
CA ILE A 336 7.89 -7.65 -6.91
C ILE A 336 7.82 -8.26 -5.52
N MET A 337 6.66 -8.15 -4.88
CA MET A 337 6.41 -8.62 -3.51
C MET A 337 5.60 -9.92 -3.53
N VAL A 338 6.09 -10.92 -2.82
CA VAL A 338 5.50 -12.27 -2.69
C VAL A 338 5.48 -12.67 -1.22
N LYS A 339 4.32 -13.13 -0.71
CA LYS A 339 4.15 -13.62 0.68
C LYS A 339 4.77 -12.71 1.76
N GLY A 340 4.68 -11.37 1.61
CA GLY A 340 5.22 -10.42 2.58
C GLY A 340 6.68 -9.99 2.36
N GLN A 341 7.40 -10.62 1.42
CA GLN A 341 8.82 -10.39 1.13
C GLN A 341 9.03 -9.77 -0.26
N LEU A 342 10.18 -9.14 -0.47
CA LEU A 342 10.62 -8.68 -1.78
C LEU A 342 11.28 -9.86 -2.51
N ALA A 343 10.63 -10.35 -3.57
CA ALA A 343 11.13 -11.49 -4.36
C ALA A 343 12.22 -11.05 -5.34
N CYS A 344 12.04 -9.90 -5.99
CA CYS A 344 13.05 -9.32 -6.86
C CYS A 344 12.94 -7.79 -6.87
N LEU A 345 14.03 -7.14 -7.27
CA LEU A 345 14.18 -5.70 -7.31
C LEU A 345 15.05 -5.31 -8.50
N GLY A 346 14.64 -4.29 -9.26
CA GLY A 346 15.48 -3.79 -10.35
C GLY A 346 14.75 -2.86 -11.31
N THR A 347 15.48 -2.37 -12.31
CA THR A 347 14.85 -1.65 -13.43
C THR A 347 13.99 -2.62 -14.24
N ILE A 348 12.99 -2.10 -14.96
CA ILE A 348 12.12 -2.92 -15.81
C ILE A 348 12.95 -3.77 -16.79
N GLN A 349 13.98 -3.17 -17.39
CA GLN A 349 14.85 -3.88 -18.34
C GLN A 349 15.68 -4.96 -17.64
N HIS A 350 16.23 -4.67 -16.46
CA HIS A 350 16.97 -5.65 -15.67
C HIS A 350 16.11 -6.87 -15.32
N LEU A 351 14.88 -6.64 -14.84
CA LEU A 351 13.94 -7.71 -14.53
C LEU A 351 13.56 -8.52 -15.78
N LYS A 352 13.35 -7.85 -16.93
CA LYS A 352 13.08 -8.50 -18.21
C LYS A 352 14.25 -9.31 -18.76
N SER A 353 15.49 -8.93 -18.45
CA SER A 353 16.68 -9.67 -18.85
C SER A 353 16.99 -10.84 -17.89
N LYS A 354 16.79 -10.64 -16.58
CA LYS A 354 17.10 -11.65 -15.55
C LYS A 354 16.05 -12.74 -15.43
N PHE A 355 14.77 -12.35 -15.41
CA PHE A 355 13.64 -13.27 -15.23
C PHE A 355 12.85 -13.53 -16.52
N GLY A 356 13.21 -12.86 -17.62
CA GLY A 356 12.59 -13.10 -18.91
C GLY A 356 12.88 -14.51 -19.40
N GLN A 357 11.82 -15.27 -19.68
CA GLN A 357 11.92 -16.66 -20.16
C GLN A 357 12.17 -16.75 -21.67
N GLY A 358 12.69 -15.69 -22.30
CA GLY A 358 13.04 -15.64 -23.72
C GLY A 358 12.24 -14.64 -24.53
N TYR A 359 11.99 -14.96 -25.80
CA TYR A 359 11.32 -14.09 -26.77
C TYR A 359 10.08 -14.78 -27.32
N THR A 360 9.04 -14.01 -27.62
CA THR A 360 7.87 -14.47 -28.38
C THR A 360 8.02 -13.99 -29.81
N ILE A 361 7.94 -14.91 -30.77
CA ILE A 361 8.05 -14.65 -32.19
C ILE A 361 6.72 -14.92 -32.83
N GLU A 362 6.17 -13.91 -33.49
CA GLU A 362 5.02 -14.03 -34.37
C GLU A 362 5.52 -14.11 -35.81
N ILE A 363 5.20 -15.17 -36.52
CA ILE A 363 5.63 -15.41 -37.91
C ILE A 363 4.39 -15.54 -38.77
N LYS A 364 4.32 -14.75 -39.84
CA LYS A 364 3.32 -14.87 -40.89
C LYS A 364 3.96 -15.43 -42.15
N VAL A 365 3.42 -16.52 -42.65
CA VAL A 365 3.88 -17.22 -43.86
C VAL A 365 2.97 -16.88 -45.02
N ARG A 366 3.55 -16.74 -46.21
CA ARG A 366 2.77 -16.50 -47.42
C ARG A 366 1.92 -17.73 -47.73
N SER A 367 0.60 -17.56 -47.78
CA SER A 367 -0.30 -18.62 -48.24
C SER A 367 -0.10 -18.80 -49.75
N ILE A 368 0.59 -19.86 -50.14
CA ILE A 368 0.65 -20.27 -51.55
C ILE A 368 -0.63 -21.06 -51.80
N SER A 369 -1.37 -20.65 -52.82
CA SER A 369 -2.63 -21.27 -53.25
C SER A 369 -2.35 -22.61 -53.96
N ASP A 370 -1.74 -23.55 -53.26
CA ASP A 370 -1.47 -24.90 -53.79
C ASP A 370 -2.18 -25.94 -52.92
N ASP A 371 -2.77 -26.94 -53.60
CA ASP A 371 -3.60 -28.07 -53.15
C ASP A 371 -2.96 -29.02 -52.10
N THR A 372 -1.93 -28.58 -51.38
CA THR A 372 -1.29 -29.38 -50.33
C THR A 372 -2.05 -29.25 -49.01
N ASN A 373 -2.58 -30.36 -48.51
CA ASN A 373 -3.30 -30.49 -47.22
C ASN A 373 -2.47 -30.12 -45.95
N ILE A 374 -1.27 -29.56 -46.09
CA ILE A 374 -0.36 -29.23 -44.98
C ILE A 374 -0.33 -27.72 -44.82
N ALA A 375 -0.70 -27.24 -43.62
CA ALA A 375 -0.63 -25.81 -43.30
C ALA A 375 0.82 -25.31 -43.50
N PRO A 376 1.05 -24.22 -44.26
CA PRO A 376 2.40 -23.72 -44.57
C PRO A 376 3.20 -23.32 -43.31
N ILE A 377 2.52 -22.97 -42.21
CA ILE A 377 3.16 -22.73 -40.91
C ILE A 377 3.86 -23.97 -40.33
N HIS A 378 3.42 -25.18 -40.69
CA HIS A 378 3.95 -26.42 -40.13
C HIS A 378 5.43 -26.62 -40.49
N ASN A 379 5.87 -26.12 -41.65
CA ASN A 379 7.28 -26.14 -42.06
C ASN A 379 8.16 -25.23 -41.17
N VAL A 380 7.62 -24.09 -40.74
CA VAL A 380 8.30 -23.19 -39.79
C VAL A 380 8.35 -23.83 -38.41
N GLN A 381 7.24 -24.42 -37.97
CA GLN A 381 7.16 -25.11 -36.68
C GLN A 381 8.16 -26.27 -36.61
N SER A 382 8.23 -27.13 -37.64
CA SER A 382 9.17 -28.25 -37.66
C SER A 382 10.63 -27.78 -37.71
N PHE A 383 10.92 -26.71 -38.45
CA PHE A 383 12.24 -26.08 -38.44
C PHE A 383 12.62 -25.58 -37.04
N LEU A 384 11.76 -24.80 -36.37
CA LEU A 384 12.06 -24.29 -35.03
C LEU A 384 12.23 -25.40 -34.00
N LEU A 385 11.40 -26.45 -34.05
CA LEU A 385 11.53 -27.62 -33.18
C LEU A 385 12.79 -28.46 -33.47
N SER A 386 13.32 -28.40 -34.69
CA SER A 386 14.55 -29.12 -35.05
C SER A 386 15.82 -28.50 -34.45
N GLN A 387 15.75 -27.22 -34.06
CA GLN A 387 16.86 -26.49 -33.47
C GLN A 387 17.03 -26.86 -31.99
N LYS A 388 17.82 -27.92 -31.73
CA LYS A 388 18.07 -28.45 -30.37
C LYS A 388 18.69 -27.45 -29.39
N GLN A 389 19.27 -26.36 -29.88
CA GLN A 389 19.87 -25.31 -29.07
C GLN A 389 18.80 -24.44 -28.37
N TYR A 390 17.56 -24.47 -28.87
CA TYR A 390 16.49 -23.60 -28.40
C TYR A 390 15.35 -24.40 -27.79
N HIS A 391 14.83 -23.93 -26.66
CA HIS A 391 13.59 -24.45 -26.13
C HIS A 391 12.41 -23.69 -26.75
N VAL A 392 11.69 -24.33 -27.66
CA VAL A 392 10.57 -23.75 -28.40
C VAL A 392 9.25 -24.27 -27.85
N GLU A 393 8.43 -23.37 -27.32
CA GLU A 393 7.06 -23.63 -26.89
C GLU A 393 6.08 -23.00 -27.88
N ILE A 394 5.10 -23.77 -28.36
CA ILE A 394 4.10 -23.29 -29.31
C ILE A 394 2.94 -22.72 -28.52
N LYS A 395 2.66 -21.43 -28.69
CA LYS A 395 1.51 -20.77 -28.03
C LYS A 395 0.25 -20.92 -28.87
N GLU A 396 0.30 -20.44 -30.10
CA GLU A 396 -0.84 -20.44 -31.02
C GLU A 396 -0.37 -20.65 -32.45
N THR A 397 -1.13 -21.41 -33.24
CA THR A 397 -0.85 -21.64 -34.66
C THR A 397 -2.14 -21.63 -35.46
N THR A 398 -2.18 -20.82 -36.50
CA THR A 398 -3.20 -20.83 -37.55
C THR A 398 -2.57 -21.30 -38.87
N ASN A 399 -3.34 -21.41 -39.95
CA ASN A 399 -2.79 -21.87 -41.23
C ASN A 399 -1.64 -20.99 -41.77
N SER A 400 -1.67 -19.68 -41.51
CA SER A 400 -0.71 -18.72 -42.06
C SER A 400 0.06 -17.92 -41.01
N THR A 401 -0.31 -17.99 -39.73
CA THR A 401 0.39 -17.31 -38.64
C THR A 401 0.72 -18.28 -37.51
N GLY A 402 1.90 -18.13 -36.92
CA GLY A 402 2.33 -18.92 -35.76
C GLY A 402 2.98 -18.03 -34.71
N LEU A 403 2.62 -18.27 -33.45
CA LEU A 403 3.16 -17.61 -32.28
C LEU A 403 3.98 -18.64 -31.47
N PHE A 404 5.29 -18.42 -31.44
CA PHE A 404 6.26 -19.31 -30.81
C PHE A 404 6.97 -18.59 -29.67
N HIS A 405 7.21 -19.26 -28.56
CA HIS A 405 8.04 -18.77 -27.48
C HIS A 405 9.37 -19.51 -27.46
N ILE A 406 10.47 -18.77 -27.52
CA ILE A 406 11.81 -19.33 -27.62
C ILE A 406 12.63 -18.84 -26.43
N SER A 407 13.07 -19.78 -25.59
CA SER A 407 13.90 -19.52 -24.41
C SER A 407 15.39 -19.69 -24.71
N GLN A 408 16.25 -19.10 -23.87
CA GLN A 408 17.72 -19.24 -23.90
C GLN A 408 18.40 -18.72 -25.17
N THR A 409 17.96 -17.56 -25.66
CA THR A 409 18.48 -16.94 -26.89
C THR A 409 18.74 -15.47 -26.71
N THR A 410 19.58 -14.90 -27.58
CA THR A 410 19.65 -13.45 -27.75
C THR A 410 18.75 -12.99 -28.91
N PRO A 411 18.26 -11.74 -28.91
CA PRO A 411 17.50 -11.20 -30.04
C PRO A 411 18.28 -11.30 -31.34
N ALA A 412 19.59 -11.01 -31.30
CA ALA A 412 20.45 -10.99 -32.47
C ALA A 412 20.54 -12.37 -33.15
N GLU A 413 20.73 -13.44 -32.36
CA GLU A 413 20.75 -14.82 -32.87
C GLU A 413 19.40 -15.22 -33.49
N LEU A 414 18.28 -14.83 -32.85
CA LEU A 414 16.94 -15.10 -33.38
C LEU A 414 16.67 -14.36 -34.70
N PHE A 415 17.04 -13.07 -34.76
CA PHE A 415 16.92 -12.28 -35.99
C PHE A 415 17.76 -12.89 -37.11
N GLN A 416 19.00 -13.28 -36.82
CA GLN A 416 19.88 -13.90 -37.79
C GLN A 416 19.31 -15.24 -38.29
N LEU A 417 18.87 -16.12 -37.38
CA LEU A 417 18.28 -17.41 -37.70
C LEU A 417 17.07 -17.27 -38.64
N ILE A 418 16.18 -16.32 -38.36
CA ILE A 418 14.98 -16.10 -39.17
C ILE A 418 15.33 -15.50 -40.52
N GLU A 419 16.22 -14.50 -40.56
CA GLU A 419 16.54 -13.81 -41.82
C GLU A 419 17.30 -14.71 -42.80
N GLU A 420 18.21 -15.57 -42.31
CA GLU A 420 18.92 -16.57 -43.13
C GLU A 420 17.96 -17.59 -43.76
N ASN A 421 16.88 -17.94 -43.05
CA ASN A 421 15.93 -18.98 -43.48
C ASN A 421 14.62 -18.41 -44.05
N LYS A 422 14.49 -17.09 -44.17
CA LYS A 422 13.27 -16.39 -44.58
C LYS A 422 12.77 -16.81 -45.96
N GLN A 423 13.68 -16.92 -46.93
CA GLN A 423 13.37 -17.32 -48.29
C GLN A 423 12.99 -18.80 -48.37
N GLN A 424 13.68 -19.67 -47.62
CA GLN A 424 13.41 -21.11 -47.60
C GLN A 424 12.07 -21.44 -46.95
N LEU A 425 11.70 -20.69 -45.91
CA LEU A 425 10.49 -20.88 -45.12
C LEU A 425 9.28 -20.06 -45.62
N ASN A 426 9.41 -19.31 -46.73
CA ASN A 426 8.36 -18.45 -47.29
C ASN A 426 7.73 -17.47 -46.28
N ILE A 427 8.53 -16.92 -45.37
CA ILE A 427 8.07 -15.98 -44.33
C ILE A 427 7.78 -14.62 -44.98
N GLU A 428 6.56 -14.12 -44.83
CA GLU A 428 6.11 -12.80 -45.31
C GLU A 428 6.55 -11.70 -44.33
N THR A 429 6.21 -11.87 -43.06
CA THR A 429 6.53 -10.93 -41.97
C THR A 429 6.78 -11.69 -40.68
N TYR A 430 7.63 -11.13 -39.82
CA TYR A 430 7.84 -11.64 -38.48
C TYR A 430 8.01 -10.50 -37.49
N THR A 431 7.62 -10.74 -36.24
CA THR A 431 7.75 -9.81 -35.12
C THR A 431 8.38 -10.54 -33.95
N ILE A 432 9.46 -10.00 -33.39
CA ILE A 432 10.11 -10.53 -32.18
C ILE A 432 9.79 -9.60 -31.03
N SER A 433 9.13 -10.14 -29.99
CA SER A 433 8.73 -9.41 -28.79
C SER A 433 9.39 -10.05 -27.57
N GLN A 434 10.00 -9.24 -26.70
CA GLN A 434 10.51 -9.72 -25.42
C GLN A 434 9.37 -10.13 -24.49
N THR A 435 9.63 -11.03 -23.54
CA THR A 435 8.70 -11.32 -22.44
C THR A 435 8.25 -10.05 -21.73
N THR A 436 6.94 -9.92 -21.55
CA THR A 436 6.35 -8.77 -20.87
C THR A 436 6.55 -8.88 -19.35
N LEU A 437 6.48 -7.74 -18.65
CA LEU A 437 6.52 -7.75 -17.18
C LEU A 437 5.36 -8.56 -16.58
N GLU A 438 4.22 -8.62 -17.27
CA GLU A 438 3.08 -9.46 -16.89
C GLU A 438 3.45 -10.95 -16.86
N GLN A 439 4.16 -11.44 -17.87
CA GLN A 439 4.58 -12.85 -17.92
C GLN A 439 5.56 -13.19 -16.80
N ILE A 440 6.49 -12.28 -16.50
CA ILE A 440 7.43 -12.42 -15.38
C ILE A 440 6.68 -12.42 -14.05
N PHE A 441 5.70 -11.54 -13.89
CA PHE A 441 4.87 -11.51 -12.70
C PHE A 441 4.07 -12.81 -12.53
N LEU A 442 3.52 -13.36 -13.62
CA LEU A 442 2.79 -14.63 -13.61
C LEU A 442 3.66 -15.84 -13.27
N SER A 443 4.94 -15.85 -13.64
CA SER A 443 5.84 -16.95 -13.26
C SER A 443 6.04 -17.00 -11.75
N PHE A 444 6.26 -15.85 -11.10
CA PHE A 444 6.29 -15.77 -9.63
C PHE A 444 4.96 -16.17 -8.97
N GLY A 445 3.83 -15.94 -9.63
CA GLY A 445 2.52 -16.41 -9.16
C GLY A 445 2.36 -17.93 -9.18
N LYS A 446 2.89 -18.60 -10.20
CA LYS A 446 2.81 -20.07 -10.30
C LYS A 446 3.56 -20.75 -9.16
N GLU A 447 4.71 -20.23 -8.75
CA GLU A 447 5.50 -20.74 -7.61
C GLU A 447 4.75 -20.65 -6.27
N ILE A 448 3.87 -19.67 -6.12
CA ILE A 448 3.05 -19.49 -4.91
C ILE A 448 1.98 -20.58 -4.79
N HIS A 449 1.44 -21.06 -5.90
CA HIS A 449 0.35 -22.05 -5.93
C HIS A 449 0.83 -23.51 -5.94
N THR A 450 2.09 -23.74 -6.29
CA THR A 450 2.72 -25.08 -6.24
C THR A 450 3.35 -25.41 -4.88
N THR A 451 3.36 -24.47 -3.94
CA THR A 451 3.83 -24.63 -2.55
C THR A 451 2.69 -24.47 -1.56
#